data_AF-A0A9Q1MMQ7-F1
#
_entry.id   AF-A0A9Q1MMQ7-F1
#
_cell.length_a   1.000
_cell.length_b   1.000
_cell.length_c   1.000
_cell.angle_alpha   90.00
_cell.angle_beta   90.00
_cell.angle_gamma   90.00
#
_symmetry.space_group_name_H-M   'P 1'
#
loop_
_entity.id
_entity.type
_entity.pdbx_description
1 polymer ?
#
loop_
_entity_poly.entity_id
_entity_poly.type
_entity_poly.pdbx_seq_one_letter_code
_entity_poly.pdbx_strand_id
1 'polypeptide(L)'
;MLDSKTADLDKEERPDVLSLLPPYEGKIVLELGAGIGRFTGELAKKVEKLIALDFIEGTIKKNESINGHHKNVKGLDERMVKWLKVGGYIFFRESCFHQSGDHNHKNNPTHYREPSFYTKVFRECHVNDGNGKSFELSLAGCKCIEAYVRNKKNQNQICWMWQKVGFEDDMGFQHFLDIVQ
;
A
#
# COMPACT_ATOMS: atom_id res chain seq x y z
N MET A 1 -16.43 -1.03 -1.26
CA MET A 1 -16.87 0.12 -0.43
C MET A 1 -18.08 -0.33 0.36
N LEU A 2 -18.07 -0.16 1.69
CA LEU A 2 -19.16 -0.56 2.56
C LEU A 2 -19.97 0.68 2.93
N ASP A 3 -20.67 1.27 1.95
CA ASP A 3 -21.39 2.53 2.11
C ASP A 3 -22.74 2.54 1.41
N SER A 4 -23.76 3.17 2.00
CA SER A 4 -25.08 3.31 1.38
C SER A 4 -25.05 4.06 0.03
N LYS A 5 -24.05 4.94 -0.17
CA LYS A 5 -23.85 5.71 -1.41
C LYS A 5 -22.70 5.16 -2.27
N THR A 6 -22.45 3.85 -2.20
CA THR A 6 -21.32 3.21 -2.89
C THR A 6 -21.26 3.55 -4.38
N ALA A 7 -22.39 3.56 -5.10
CA ALA A 7 -22.39 3.81 -6.54
C ALA A 7 -21.93 5.23 -6.92
N ASP A 8 -22.31 6.25 -6.16
CA ASP A 8 -21.93 7.63 -6.44
C ASP A 8 -20.50 7.91 -5.99
N LEU A 9 -20.13 7.40 -4.81
CA LEU A 9 -18.77 7.54 -4.30
C LEU A 9 -17.74 6.84 -5.21
N ASP A 10 -18.10 5.68 -5.78
CA ASP A 10 -17.27 4.95 -6.73
C ASP A 10 -17.01 5.73 -8.02
N LYS A 11 -18.03 6.39 -8.57
CA LYS A 11 -17.90 7.19 -9.80
C LYS A 11 -16.87 8.32 -9.64
N GLU A 12 -16.77 8.89 -8.44
CA GLU A 12 -15.79 9.94 -8.15
C GLU A 12 -14.45 9.40 -7.69
N GLU A 13 -14.44 8.41 -6.79
CA GLU A 13 -13.20 7.95 -6.17
C GLU A 13 -12.36 7.09 -7.10
N ARG A 14 -12.99 6.29 -7.97
CA ARG A 14 -12.25 5.39 -8.86
C ARG A 14 -11.30 6.16 -9.78
N PRO A 15 -11.74 7.20 -10.53
CA PRO A 15 -10.82 7.99 -11.34
C PRO A 15 -9.81 8.78 -10.50
N ASP A 16 -10.19 9.22 -9.30
CA ASP A 16 -9.30 9.90 -8.35
C ASP A 16 -8.11 8.99 -7.97
N VAL A 17 -8.38 7.76 -7.51
CA VAL A 17 -7.34 6.77 -7.20
C VAL A 17 -6.49 6.44 -8.42
N LEU A 18 -7.11 6.19 -9.58
CA LEU A 18 -6.38 5.87 -10.82
C LEU A 18 -5.43 6.99 -11.26
N SER A 19 -5.77 8.25 -10.96
CA SER A 19 -4.93 9.42 -11.27
C SER A 19 -3.71 9.56 -10.35
N LEU A 20 -3.74 8.90 -9.19
CA LEU A 20 -2.67 8.94 -8.18
C LEU A 20 -1.68 7.78 -8.32
N LEU A 21 -1.95 6.83 -9.21
CA LEU A 21 -1.07 5.70 -9.46
C LEU A 21 0.26 6.15 -10.11
N PRO A 22 1.38 5.48 -9.79
CA PRO A 22 2.65 5.69 -10.49
C PRO A 22 2.53 5.27 -11.96
N PRO A 23 3.47 5.65 -12.85
CA PRO A 23 3.46 5.18 -14.24
C PRO A 23 3.44 3.64 -14.34
N TYR A 24 2.35 3.07 -14.86
CA TYR A 24 2.12 1.61 -14.93
C TYR A 24 1.87 1.06 -16.34
N GLU A 25 1.80 1.92 -17.36
CA GLU A 25 1.57 1.50 -18.73
C GLU A 25 2.74 0.65 -19.26
N GLY A 26 2.41 -0.48 -19.90
CA GLY A 26 3.39 -1.46 -20.35
C GLY A 26 4.23 -2.09 -19.22
N LYS A 27 3.76 -2.05 -17.96
CA LYS A 27 4.46 -2.67 -16.81
C LYS A 27 3.77 -3.96 -16.36
N ILE A 28 4.47 -4.70 -15.50
CA ILE A 28 3.90 -5.84 -14.76
C ILE A 28 3.33 -5.30 -13.44
N VAL A 29 2.04 -5.55 -13.19
CA VAL A 29 1.32 -5.08 -12.00
C VAL A 29 0.77 -6.26 -11.21
N LEU A 30 0.91 -6.20 -9.88
CA LEU A 30 0.27 -7.08 -8.91
C LEU A 30 -0.78 -6.28 -8.13
N GLU A 31 -2.05 -6.64 -8.27
CA GLU A 31 -3.17 -6.05 -7.52
C GLU A 31 -3.55 -7.00 -6.38
N LEU A 32 -3.33 -6.55 -5.14
CA LEU A 32 -3.71 -7.28 -3.92
C LEU A 32 -5.02 -6.73 -3.37
N GLY A 33 -5.93 -7.63 -2.98
CA GLY A 33 -7.28 -7.24 -2.54
C GLY A 33 -8.14 -6.73 -3.71
N ALA A 34 -8.04 -7.37 -4.88
CA ALA A 34 -8.71 -6.94 -6.11
C ALA A 34 -10.26 -6.96 -6.01
N GLY A 35 -10.80 -7.71 -5.07
CA GLY A 35 -12.23 -7.90 -4.83
C GLY A 35 -12.94 -8.40 -6.08
N ILE A 36 -14.03 -7.74 -6.42
CA ILE A 36 -14.81 -8.01 -7.65
C ILE A 36 -14.20 -7.36 -8.90
N GLY A 37 -13.01 -6.74 -8.81
CA GLY A 37 -12.28 -6.20 -9.95
C GLY A 37 -12.61 -4.76 -10.33
N ARG A 38 -12.87 -3.89 -9.34
CA ARG A 38 -13.23 -2.48 -9.56
C ARG A 38 -12.14 -1.69 -10.30
N PHE A 39 -10.88 -2.01 -10.05
CA PHE A 39 -9.72 -1.42 -10.72
C PHE A 39 -9.08 -2.37 -11.74
N THR A 40 -9.16 -3.69 -11.52
CA THR A 40 -8.62 -4.72 -12.41
C THR A 40 -8.93 -4.47 -13.88
N GLY A 41 -10.18 -4.15 -14.22
CA GLY A 41 -10.59 -3.91 -15.60
C GLY A 41 -9.94 -2.67 -16.24
N GLU A 42 -9.70 -1.61 -15.46
CA GLU A 42 -9.01 -0.40 -15.95
C GLU A 42 -7.50 -0.60 -16.06
N LEU A 43 -6.90 -1.34 -15.11
CA LEU A 43 -5.48 -1.69 -15.13
C LEU A 43 -5.15 -2.59 -16.32
N ALA A 44 -5.96 -3.63 -16.56
CA ALA A 44 -5.74 -4.62 -17.61
C ALA A 44 -5.66 -4.01 -19.03
N LYS A 45 -6.27 -2.84 -19.25
CA LYS A 45 -6.22 -2.14 -20.54
C LYS A 45 -4.85 -1.55 -20.88
N LYS A 46 -3.99 -1.32 -19.88
CA LYS A 46 -2.76 -0.51 -20.04
C LYS A 46 -1.49 -1.26 -19.67
N VAL A 47 -1.57 -2.31 -18.86
CA VAL A 47 -0.41 -3.05 -18.35
C VAL A 47 0.02 -4.15 -19.33
N GLU A 48 1.31 -4.53 -19.28
CA GLU A 48 1.82 -5.69 -20.02
C GLU A 48 1.27 -6.99 -19.41
N LYS A 49 1.27 -7.07 -18.09
CA LYS A 49 0.80 -8.23 -17.33
C LYS A 49 0.17 -7.79 -16.03
N LEU A 50 -1.00 -8.33 -15.73
CA LEU A 50 -1.72 -8.12 -14.47
C LEU A 50 -1.85 -9.44 -13.71
N ILE A 51 -1.50 -9.42 -12.43
CA ILE A 51 -1.83 -10.48 -11.47
C ILE A 51 -2.81 -9.86 -10.48
N ALA A 52 -4.06 -10.30 -10.50
CA ALA A 52 -5.08 -9.87 -9.54
C ALA A 52 -5.30 -10.98 -8.51
N LEU A 53 -5.24 -10.63 -7.23
CA LEU A 53 -5.27 -11.56 -6.12
C LEU A 53 -6.14 -11.01 -5.00
N ASP A 54 -6.91 -11.88 -4.35
CA ASP A 54 -7.70 -11.55 -3.17
C ASP A 54 -7.67 -12.71 -2.16
N PHE A 55 -7.78 -12.40 -0.88
CA PHE A 55 -7.73 -13.37 0.21
C PHE A 55 -8.76 -13.05 1.31
N ILE A 56 -9.25 -14.10 1.95
CA ILE A 56 -10.13 -13.99 3.13
C ILE A 56 -9.27 -13.80 4.38
N GLU A 57 -9.42 -12.64 5.03
CA GLU A 57 -8.64 -12.19 6.21
C GLU A 57 -8.56 -13.22 7.35
N GLY A 58 -9.65 -13.94 7.61
CA GLY A 58 -9.74 -14.90 8.72
C GLY A 58 -8.68 -16.00 8.66
N THR A 59 -8.28 -16.40 7.47
CA THR A 59 -7.31 -17.50 7.25
C THR A 59 -5.87 -17.03 7.50
N ILE A 60 -5.56 -15.77 7.19
CA ILE A 60 -4.20 -15.21 7.33
C ILE A 60 -3.84 -14.97 8.79
N LYS A 61 -4.76 -14.39 9.59
CA LYS A 61 -4.51 -14.20 11.03
C LYS A 61 -4.27 -15.52 11.76
N LYS A 62 -5.03 -16.56 11.38
CA LYS A 62 -4.84 -17.89 11.95
C LYS A 62 -3.48 -18.46 11.55
N ASN A 63 -3.09 -18.32 10.28
CA ASN A 63 -1.78 -18.73 9.78
C ASN A 63 -0.63 -18.03 10.53
N GLU A 64 -0.69 -16.70 10.70
CA GLU A 64 0.31 -15.94 11.44
C GLU A 64 0.41 -16.38 12.90
N SER A 65 -0.72 -16.60 13.58
CA SER A 65 -0.70 -17.08 14.98
C SER A 65 -0.04 -18.44 15.17
N ILE A 66 -0.12 -19.31 14.14
CA ILE A 66 0.46 -20.65 14.18
C ILE A 66 1.92 -20.60 13.73
N ASN A 67 2.23 -19.84 12.68
CA ASN A 67 3.47 -19.96 11.93
C ASN A 67 4.39 -18.73 12.02
N GLY A 68 3.98 -17.64 12.67
CA GLY A 68 4.75 -16.38 12.72
C GLY A 68 6.10 -16.49 13.43
N HIS A 69 6.31 -17.54 14.24
CA HIS A 69 7.59 -17.84 14.88
C HIS A 69 8.66 -18.35 13.87
N HIS A 70 8.25 -18.77 12.68
CA HIS A 70 9.16 -19.17 11.63
C HIS A 70 9.79 -17.93 10.97
N LYS A 71 11.12 -17.78 11.05
CA LYS A 71 11.85 -16.61 10.51
C LYS A 71 11.68 -16.38 9.00
N ASN A 72 11.25 -17.39 8.25
CA ASN A 72 10.92 -17.32 6.83
C ASN A 72 9.48 -16.89 6.55
N VAL A 73 8.63 -16.77 7.57
CA VAL A 73 7.33 -16.10 7.49
C VAL A 73 7.57 -14.61 7.64
N LYS A 74 7.76 -13.94 6.49
CA LYS A 74 7.95 -12.50 6.41
C LYS A 74 6.63 -11.74 6.26
N GLY A 75 6.60 -10.54 6.84
CA GLY A 75 5.54 -9.56 6.66
C GLY A 75 5.31 -9.22 5.18
N LEU A 76 4.11 -8.74 4.87
CA LEU A 76 3.72 -8.43 3.50
C LEU A 76 4.58 -7.29 2.92
N ASP A 77 4.93 -6.30 3.73
CA ASP A 77 5.81 -5.18 3.42
C ASP A 77 7.19 -5.66 2.94
N GLU A 78 7.88 -6.51 3.71
CA GLU A 78 9.19 -7.07 3.31
C GLU A 78 9.08 -7.86 1.99
N ARG A 79 7.98 -8.60 1.80
CA ARG A 79 7.73 -9.37 0.56
C ARG A 79 7.52 -8.45 -0.63
N MET A 80 6.75 -7.38 -0.49
CA MET A 80 6.52 -6.39 -1.55
C MET A 80 7.84 -5.78 -2.03
N VAL A 81 8.75 -5.44 -1.12
CA VAL A 81 10.08 -4.93 -1.48
C VAL A 81 10.87 -5.97 -2.27
N LYS A 82 10.81 -7.26 -1.92
CA LYS A 82 11.49 -8.33 -2.67
C LYS A 82 10.90 -8.56 -4.06
N TRP A 83 9.58 -8.44 -4.21
CA TRP A 83 8.91 -8.63 -5.50
C TRP A 83 9.18 -7.50 -6.49
N LEU A 84 9.38 -6.28 -6.00
CA LEU A 84 9.65 -5.13 -6.85
C LEU A 84 11.07 -5.14 -7.44
N LYS A 85 11.17 -4.74 -8.71
CA LYS A 85 12.42 -4.26 -9.29
C LYS A 85 12.82 -2.92 -8.65
N VAL A 86 14.11 -2.60 -8.63
CA VAL A 86 14.56 -1.23 -8.26
C VAL A 86 13.89 -0.21 -9.19
N GLY A 87 13.43 0.90 -8.62
CA GLY A 87 12.63 1.90 -9.30
C GLY A 87 11.14 1.55 -9.41
N GLY A 88 10.74 0.33 -9.04
CA GLY A 88 9.34 -0.08 -8.97
C GLY A 88 8.60 0.54 -7.79
N TYR A 89 7.27 0.53 -7.83
CA TYR A 89 6.42 1.25 -6.89
C TYR A 89 5.46 0.35 -6.13
N ILE A 90 5.20 0.70 -4.87
CA ILE A 90 4.08 0.21 -4.06
C ILE A 90 3.07 1.36 -3.96
N PHE A 91 1.82 1.08 -4.28
CA PHE A 91 0.70 1.99 -4.01
C PHE A 91 -0.31 1.27 -3.13
N PHE A 92 -0.72 1.90 -2.03
CA PHE A 92 -1.79 1.39 -1.19
C PHE A 92 -2.62 2.53 -0.61
N ARG A 93 -3.85 2.21 -0.20
CA ARG A 93 -4.82 3.16 0.32
C ARG A 93 -5.60 2.53 1.45
N GLU A 94 -5.73 3.24 2.57
CA GLU A 94 -6.36 2.74 3.79
C GLU A 94 -7.35 3.73 4.40
N SER A 95 -8.25 3.20 5.23
CA SER A 95 -9.07 4.01 6.14
C SER A 95 -8.31 4.24 7.45
N CYS A 96 -7.98 5.49 7.75
CA CYS A 96 -7.32 5.89 8.99
C CYS A 96 -8.31 6.41 10.03
N PHE A 97 -7.88 6.39 11.30
CA PHE A 97 -8.59 6.88 12.49
C PHE A 97 -9.89 6.14 12.85
N HIS A 98 -10.85 6.04 11.94
CA HIS A 98 -12.14 5.39 12.18
C HIS A 98 -12.81 4.91 10.86
N GLN A 99 -13.93 4.22 11.01
CA GLN A 99 -14.75 3.72 9.90
C GLN A 99 -15.17 4.84 8.94
N SER A 100 -15.12 4.56 7.64
CA SER A 100 -15.50 5.48 6.57
C SER A 100 -16.93 5.25 6.05
N GLY A 101 -17.37 4.00 6.07
CA GLY A 101 -18.70 3.58 5.65
C GLY A 101 -19.77 3.74 6.73
N ASP A 102 -21.02 3.92 6.33
CA ASP A 102 -22.17 4.10 7.25
C ASP A 102 -22.89 2.79 7.62
N HIS A 103 -22.49 1.66 7.04
CA HIS A 103 -23.07 0.36 7.41
C HIS A 103 -22.70 -0.02 8.85
N ASN A 104 -23.73 -0.26 9.64
CA ASN A 104 -23.57 -0.66 11.02
C ASN A 104 -23.26 -2.18 11.08
N HIS A 105 -22.08 -2.53 11.58
CA HIS A 105 -21.65 -3.92 11.70
C HIS A 105 -21.71 -4.36 13.16
N LYS A 106 -22.42 -5.46 13.46
CA LYS A 106 -22.48 -6.02 14.82
C LYS A 106 -21.08 -6.35 15.36
N ASN A 107 -20.19 -6.82 14.48
CA ASN A 107 -18.78 -7.08 14.77
C ASN A 107 -17.94 -6.50 13.61
N ASN A 108 -17.09 -5.50 13.88
CA ASN A 108 -16.18 -4.92 12.90
C ASN A 108 -14.72 -5.28 13.25
N PRO A 109 -14.07 -6.21 12.53
CA PRO A 109 -12.68 -6.61 12.80
C PRO A 109 -11.63 -5.65 12.21
N THR A 110 -12.06 -4.58 11.53
CA THR A 110 -11.18 -3.64 10.81
C THR A 110 -10.33 -2.83 11.78
N HIS A 111 -9.04 -2.72 11.46
CA HIS A 111 -8.08 -1.93 12.24
C HIS A 111 -7.92 -0.54 11.62
N TYR A 112 -8.58 0.46 12.21
CA TYR A 112 -8.42 1.87 11.82
C TYR A 112 -7.22 2.49 12.53
N ARG A 113 -6.08 2.49 11.85
CA ARG A 113 -4.81 2.96 12.42
C ARG A 113 -4.57 4.44 12.14
N GLU A 114 -3.67 5.04 12.91
CA GLU A 114 -3.13 6.34 12.55
C GLU A 114 -2.25 6.27 11.29
N PRO A 115 -2.19 7.33 10.47
CA PRO A 115 -1.34 7.38 9.26
C PRO A 115 0.16 7.17 9.56
N SER A 116 0.59 7.59 10.76
CA SER A 116 1.97 7.45 11.26
C SER A 116 2.40 5.98 11.33
N PHE A 117 1.48 5.07 11.68
CA PHE A 117 1.76 3.64 11.72
C PHE A 117 2.20 3.11 10.35
N TYR A 118 1.40 3.36 9.31
CA TYR A 118 1.70 2.88 7.96
C TYR A 118 3.00 3.50 7.43
N THR A 119 3.19 4.79 7.67
CA THR A 119 4.39 5.50 7.24
C THR A 119 5.64 4.91 7.90
N LYS A 120 5.57 4.61 9.21
CA LYS A 120 6.67 4.01 9.95
C LYS A 120 7.02 2.61 9.44
N VAL A 121 6.03 1.73 9.30
CA VAL A 121 6.23 0.35 8.83
C VAL A 121 6.97 0.30 7.49
N PHE A 122 6.52 1.08 6.50
CA PHE A 122 7.14 1.07 5.18
C PHE A 122 8.49 1.80 5.14
N ARG A 123 8.68 2.86 5.94
CA ARG A 123 9.95 3.58 6.03
C ARG A 123 11.06 2.75 6.68
N GLU A 124 10.72 1.96 7.69
CA GLU A 124 11.67 1.11 8.43
C GLU A 124 11.91 -0.24 7.73
N CYS A 125 11.28 -0.47 6.56
CA CYS A 125 11.39 -1.72 5.81
C CYS A 125 12.72 -1.77 5.02
N HIS A 126 13.74 -2.34 5.64
CA HIS A 126 15.03 -2.60 5.00
C HIS A 126 15.16 -4.08 4.61
N VAL A 127 15.49 -4.33 3.34
CA VAL A 127 15.62 -5.70 2.82
C VAL A 127 17.00 -5.92 2.22
N ASN A 128 17.68 -6.98 2.65
CA ASN A 128 18.88 -7.50 2.02
C ASN A 128 18.51 -8.64 1.05
N ASP A 129 19.11 -8.67 -0.14
CA ASP A 129 18.86 -9.73 -1.15
C ASP A 129 19.70 -11.00 -0.95
N GLY A 130 20.52 -11.07 0.09
CA GLY A 130 21.43 -12.19 0.35
C GLY A 130 22.73 -12.15 -0.45
N ASN A 131 22.86 -11.22 -1.42
CA ASN A 131 24.07 -10.97 -2.18
C ASN A 131 24.81 -9.72 -1.70
N GLY A 132 24.44 -9.19 -0.52
CA GLY A 132 25.04 -8.00 0.07
C GLY A 132 24.40 -6.68 -0.40
N LYS A 133 23.40 -6.71 -1.28
CA LYS A 133 22.70 -5.49 -1.68
C LYS A 133 21.51 -5.23 -0.76
N SER A 134 21.45 -4.00 -0.27
CA SER A 134 20.35 -3.53 0.57
C SER A 134 19.41 -2.65 -0.24
N PHE A 135 18.13 -2.71 0.12
CA PHE A 135 17.07 -1.93 -0.51
C PHE A 135 16.17 -1.34 0.57
N GLU A 136 15.62 -0.18 0.26
CA GLU A 136 14.66 0.53 1.09
C GLU A 136 13.55 1.13 0.23
N LEU A 137 12.62 1.81 0.88
CA LEU A 137 11.49 2.48 0.26
C LEU A 137 11.57 3.99 0.48
N SER A 138 11.60 4.74 -0.62
CA SER A 138 11.47 6.19 -0.61
C SER A 138 9.99 6.60 -0.74
N LEU A 139 9.52 7.50 0.12
CA LEU A 139 8.14 8.01 0.07
C LEU A 139 7.98 9.00 -1.09
N ALA A 140 7.33 8.56 -2.16
CA ALA A 140 7.06 9.38 -3.35
C ALA A 140 5.74 10.16 -3.26
N GLY A 141 4.81 9.76 -2.39
CA GLY A 141 3.58 10.50 -2.17
C GLY A 141 2.76 9.98 -1.00
N CYS A 142 2.08 10.89 -0.31
CA CYS A 142 1.08 10.60 0.73
C CYS A 142 -0.02 11.65 0.62
N LYS A 143 -1.24 11.24 0.26
CA LYS A 143 -2.35 12.16 -0.02
C LYS A 143 -3.67 11.62 0.53
N CYS A 144 -4.57 12.51 0.90
CA CYS A 144 -5.96 12.14 1.12
C CYS A 144 -6.70 12.00 -0.22
N ILE A 145 -7.77 11.21 -0.23
CA ILE A 145 -8.58 10.93 -1.42
C ILE A 145 -9.67 11.99 -1.54
N GLU A 146 -9.58 12.82 -2.57
CA GLU A 146 -10.41 14.01 -2.75
C GLU A 146 -11.90 13.68 -2.83
N ALA A 147 -12.27 12.57 -3.49
CA ALA A 147 -13.66 12.11 -3.53
C ALA A 147 -14.26 11.94 -2.13
N TYR A 148 -13.48 11.46 -1.15
CA TYR A 148 -13.91 11.32 0.24
C TYR A 148 -13.90 12.64 1.00
N VAL A 149 -12.94 13.52 0.74
CA VAL A 149 -12.95 14.88 1.32
C VAL A 149 -14.24 15.60 0.92
N ARG A 150 -14.62 15.53 -0.36
CA ARG A 150 -15.84 16.16 -0.86
C ARG A 150 -17.12 15.53 -0.31
N ASN A 151 -17.21 14.19 -0.31
CA ASN A 151 -18.46 13.49 -0.02
C ASN A 151 -18.66 13.13 1.46
N LYS A 152 -17.57 12.87 2.19
CA LYS A 152 -17.59 12.44 3.60
C LYS A 152 -17.04 13.49 4.57
N LYS A 153 -16.58 14.63 4.06
CA LYS A 153 -16.10 15.79 4.84
C LYS A 153 -15.00 15.42 5.84
N ASN A 154 -14.15 14.46 5.47
CA ASN A 154 -12.98 14.07 6.25
C ASN A 154 -11.82 13.68 5.32
N GLN A 155 -10.60 13.69 5.86
CA GLN A 155 -9.36 13.39 5.14
C GLN A 155 -8.81 12.01 5.50
N ASN A 156 -9.68 11.11 5.97
CA ASN A 156 -9.25 9.86 6.63
C ASN A 156 -9.02 8.72 5.63
N GLN A 157 -9.34 8.93 4.36
CA GLN A 157 -8.94 8.03 3.29
C GLN A 157 -7.62 8.51 2.73
N ILE A 158 -6.56 7.77 3.00
CA ILE A 158 -5.20 8.20 2.69
C ILE A 158 -4.56 7.13 1.82
N CYS A 159 -3.85 7.57 0.78
CA CYS A 159 -3.01 6.71 -0.04
C CYS A 159 -1.54 7.06 0.11
N TRP A 160 -0.70 6.05 -0.05
CA TRP A 160 0.75 6.15 -0.07
C TRP A 160 1.28 5.59 -1.37
N MET A 161 2.34 6.22 -1.85
CA MET A 161 3.15 5.76 -2.97
C MET A 161 4.60 5.69 -2.52
N TRP A 162 5.19 4.51 -2.59
CA TRP A 162 6.58 4.24 -2.23
C TRP A 162 7.33 3.74 -3.45
N GLN A 163 8.59 4.15 -3.60
CA GLN A 163 9.47 3.65 -4.64
C GLN A 163 10.61 2.83 -4.02
N LYS A 164 10.86 1.64 -4.55
CA LYS A 164 12.02 0.84 -4.16
C LYS A 164 13.29 1.50 -4.68
N VAL A 165 14.20 1.82 -3.79
CA VAL A 165 15.52 2.38 -4.11
C VAL A 165 16.62 1.43 -3.65
N GLY A 166 17.75 1.45 -4.36
CA GLY A 166 18.94 0.73 -3.93
C GLY A 166 19.65 1.53 -2.84
N PHE A 167 20.17 0.83 -1.84
CA PHE A 167 21.12 1.41 -0.89
C PHE A 167 22.52 1.28 -1.51
N GLU A 168 22.99 2.35 -2.16
CA GLU A 168 24.41 2.51 -2.48
C GLU A 168 25.07 3.25 -1.31
N ASP A 169 26.29 2.85 -0.96
CA ASP A 169 27.05 3.20 0.26
C ASP A 169 27.32 4.71 0.49
N ASP A 170 26.76 5.61 -0.34
CA ASP A 170 26.94 7.07 -0.23
C ASP A 170 26.16 7.70 0.93
N MET A 171 25.25 6.95 1.58
CA MET A 171 24.59 7.39 2.82
C MET A 171 25.58 7.55 3.99
N GLY A 172 26.78 6.95 3.92
CA GLY A 172 27.83 7.19 4.91
C GLY A 172 28.29 8.65 4.94
N PHE A 173 28.30 9.33 3.78
CA PHE A 173 28.70 10.72 3.70
C PHE A 173 27.57 11.67 4.14
N GLN A 174 26.32 11.40 3.73
CA GLN A 174 25.19 12.21 4.19
C GLN A 174 24.97 12.08 5.70
N HIS A 175 25.07 10.87 6.26
CA HIS A 175 24.98 10.63 7.71
C HIS A 175 26.13 11.28 8.48
N PHE A 176 27.34 11.35 7.89
CA PHE A 176 28.46 12.11 8.46
C PHE A 176 28.18 13.62 8.44
N LEU A 177 27.66 14.17 7.35
CA LEU A 177 27.33 15.59 7.26
C LEU A 177 26.23 16.00 8.26
N ASP A 178 25.25 15.13 8.49
CA ASP A 178 24.12 15.40 9.39
C ASP A 178 24.50 15.33 10.88
N ILE A 179 25.64 14.70 11.24
CA ILE A 179 26.14 14.60 12.63
C ILE A 179 27.08 15.76 13.00
N VAL A 180 27.63 16.46 12.00
CA VAL A 180 28.70 17.47 12.19
C VAL A 180 28.18 18.92 12.08
N GLN A 181 26.86 19.13 12.08
CA GLN A 181 26.20 20.46 12.19
C GLN A 181 25.35 20.55 13.45
#